data_AF-A0A932L3A2-F1
#
_entry.id   AF-A0A932L3A2-F1
#
_cell.length_a   1.000
_cell.length_b   1.000
_cell.length_c   1.000
_cell.angle_alpha   90.00
_cell.angle_beta   90.00
_cell.angle_gamma   90.00
#
_symmetry.space_group_name_H-M   'P 1'
#
loop_
_entity.id
_entity.type
_entity.pdbx_description
1 polymer ?
#
loop_
_entity_poly.entity_id
_entity_poly.type
_entity_poly.pdbx_seq_one_letter_code
_entity_poly.pdbx_strand_id
1 'polypeptide(L)'
;MPQSQQLEYEATIRDALQRRSDRPAPTHTTQQGPLQQRKSDRASFILAAGRIRPDPEQVRQLEKNSDDADLQQLAASIRECGLRNPVEVRWIEADDTYQIVSGERRFLAMT
;
A
#
# COMPACT_ATOMS: atom_id res chain seq x y z
N MET A 1 0.30 -15.79 43.73
CA MET A 1 -0.72 -16.37 42.83
C MET A 1 -0.86 -15.50 41.57
N PRO A 2 -0.05 -15.70 40.51
CA PRO A 2 -0.27 -15.07 39.19
C PRO A 2 -0.56 -16.05 38.03
N GLN A 3 -0.52 -17.36 38.26
CA GLN A 3 -0.62 -18.38 37.18
C GLN A 3 -2.04 -18.54 36.62
N SER A 4 -3.09 -18.25 37.38
CA SER A 4 -4.49 -18.43 36.93
C SER A 4 -4.89 -17.46 35.82
N GLN A 5 -4.45 -16.20 35.89
CA GLN A 5 -4.74 -15.18 34.88
C GLN A 5 -4.03 -15.46 33.54
N GLN A 6 -2.85 -16.11 33.58
CA GLN A 6 -2.16 -16.55 32.37
C GLN A 6 -2.93 -17.66 31.65
N LEU A 7 -3.49 -18.62 32.38
CA LEU A 7 -4.27 -19.72 31.80
C LEU A 7 -5.56 -19.23 31.13
N GLU A 8 -6.24 -18.25 31.73
CA GLU A 8 -7.44 -17.63 31.15
C GLU A 8 -7.12 -16.85 29.86
N TYR A 9 -5.97 -16.17 29.85
CA TYR A 9 -5.50 -15.44 28.67
C TYR A 9 -5.11 -16.40 27.53
N GLU A 10 -4.35 -17.46 27.83
CA GLU A 10 -3.97 -18.49 26.86
C GLU A 10 -5.18 -19.23 26.28
N ALA A 11 -6.19 -19.51 27.12
CA ALA A 11 -7.44 -20.12 26.67
C ALA A 11 -8.21 -19.20 25.70
N THR A 12 -8.28 -17.91 26.01
CA THR A 12 -8.94 -16.90 25.16
C THR A 12 -8.24 -16.76 23.80
N ILE A 13 -6.91 -16.73 23.79
CA ILE A 13 -6.12 -16.68 22.55
C ILE A 13 -6.35 -17.94 21.72
N ARG A 14 -6.34 -19.12 22.36
CA ARG A 14 -6.54 -20.41 21.69
C ARG A 14 -7.92 -20.49 21.03
N ASP A 15 -8.98 -20.10 21.75
CA ASP A 15 -10.35 -20.03 21.22
C ASP A 15 -10.46 -19.04 20.05
N ALA A 16 -9.85 -17.85 20.17
CA ALA A 16 -9.85 -16.85 19.10
C ALA A 16 -9.09 -17.32 17.84
N LEU A 17 -8.00 -18.07 18.01
CA LEU A 17 -7.25 -18.67 16.91
C LEU A 17 -8.03 -19.79 16.24
N GLN A 18 -8.68 -20.69 17.01
CA GLN A 18 -9.52 -21.75 16.46
C GLN A 18 -10.69 -21.20 15.62
N ARG A 19 -11.35 -20.13 16.08
CA ARG A 19 -12.42 -19.46 15.31
C ARG A 19 -11.93 -18.81 14.01
N ARG A 20 -10.64 -18.42 13.93
CA ARG A 20 -10.07 -17.87 12.68
C ARG A 20 -9.73 -18.96 11.68
N SER A 21 -9.23 -20.12 12.11
CA SER A 21 -8.90 -21.24 11.22
C SER A 21 -10.13 -21.85 10.55
N ASP A 22 -11.27 -21.87 11.25
CA ASP A 22 -12.56 -22.35 10.73
C ASP A 22 -13.25 -21.34 9.80
N ARG A 23 -12.73 -20.10 9.74
CA ARG A 23 -13.22 -19.12 8.77
C ARG A 23 -12.65 -19.51 7.41
N PRO A 24 -13.48 -19.87 6.42
CA PRO A 24 -12.97 -20.12 5.08
C PRO A 24 -12.19 -18.89 4.64
N ALA A 25 -10.96 -19.11 4.16
CA ALA A 25 -10.12 -18.04 3.66
C ALA A 25 -10.97 -17.18 2.73
N PRO A 26 -11.06 -15.85 2.93
CA PRO A 26 -11.79 -15.03 2.00
C PRO A 26 -11.10 -15.22 0.66
N THR A 27 -11.76 -15.93 -0.25
CA THR A 27 -11.42 -15.94 -1.66
C THR A 27 -11.71 -14.53 -2.13
N HIS A 28 -10.78 -13.61 -1.89
CA HIS A 28 -10.70 -12.34 -2.58
C HIS A 28 -10.38 -12.68 -4.05
N THR A 29 -11.37 -13.24 -4.75
CA THR A 29 -11.55 -12.87 -6.14
C THR A 29 -11.88 -11.39 -6.05
N THR A 30 -10.87 -10.54 -6.25
CA THR A 30 -11.09 -9.12 -6.46
C THR A 30 -11.96 -9.01 -7.71
N GLN A 31 -13.27 -9.15 -7.54
CA GLN A 31 -14.25 -8.80 -8.55
C GLN A 31 -14.23 -7.29 -8.60
N GLN A 32 -13.31 -6.80 -9.40
CA GLN A 32 -13.23 -5.43 -9.83
C GLN A 32 -14.62 -5.03 -10.33
N GLY A 33 -15.31 -4.19 -9.55
CA GLY A 33 -16.72 -3.87 -9.78
C GLY A 33 -16.97 -3.22 -11.15
N PRO A 34 -18.24 -2.98 -11.52
CA PRO A 34 -18.64 -2.50 -12.86
C PRO A 34 -18.02 -1.15 -13.28
N LEU A 35 -17.34 -0.46 -12.36
CA LEU A 35 -16.59 0.77 -12.61
C LEU A 35 -15.19 0.54 -13.21
N GLN A 36 -14.71 -0.71 -13.32
CA GLN A 36 -13.37 -1.04 -13.83
C GLN A 36 -13.13 -0.60 -15.28
N GLN A 37 -14.20 -0.32 -16.04
CA GLN A 37 -14.16 0.17 -17.42
C GLN A 37 -14.39 1.69 -17.57
N ARG A 38 -14.41 2.47 -16.48
CA ARG A 38 -14.42 3.93 -16.64
C ARG A 38 -13.13 4.36 -17.32
N LYS A 39 -13.29 4.94 -18.52
CA LYS A 39 -12.25 5.58 -19.33
C LYS A 39 -11.38 6.45 -18.44
N SER A 40 -10.06 6.36 -18.60
CA SER A 40 -9.04 7.09 -17.85
C SER A 40 -9.52 8.48 -17.50
N ASP A 41 -9.51 8.78 -16.20
CA ASP A 41 -9.83 10.10 -15.69
C ASP A 41 -9.02 11.15 -16.46
N ARG A 42 -9.66 12.24 -16.89
CA ARG A 42 -8.99 13.32 -17.63
C ARG A 42 -7.79 13.90 -16.87
N ALA A 43 -7.66 13.63 -15.57
CA ALA A 43 -6.53 14.01 -14.72
C ALA A 43 -5.38 12.99 -14.71
N SER A 44 -5.45 11.88 -15.46
CA SER A 44 -4.31 10.96 -15.59
C SER A 44 -3.37 11.44 -16.70
N PHE A 45 -2.19 11.94 -16.31
CA PHE A 45 -1.16 12.39 -17.24
C PHE A 45 0.21 11.81 -16.87
N ILE A 46 1.15 11.86 -17.82
CA ILE A 46 2.53 11.46 -17.59
C ILE A 46 3.27 12.63 -16.97
N LEU A 47 3.87 12.39 -15.81
CA LEU A 47 4.64 13.38 -15.06
C LEU A 47 6.08 12.90 -14.90
N ALA A 48 7.04 13.79 -15.13
CA ALA A 48 8.45 13.49 -14.91
C ALA A 48 8.70 13.31 -13.40
N ALA A 49 9.36 12.22 -13.01
CA ALA A 49 9.65 11.92 -11.60
C ALA A 49 10.41 13.06 -10.89
N GLY A 50 11.24 13.81 -11.61
CA GLY A 50 11.98 14.97 -11.06
C GLY A 50 11.11 16.16 -10.63
N ARG A 51 9.84 16.21 -11.04
CA ARG A 51 8.87 17.23 -10.60
C ARG A 51 8.01 16.78 -9.43
N ILE A 52 8.19 15.54 -8.97
CA ILE A 52 7.40 14.94 -7.90
C ILE A 52 8.21 14.97 -6.61
N ARG A 53 7.59 15.44 -5.53
CA ARG A 53 8.18 15.47 -4.20
C ARG A 53 7.38 14.56 -3.25
N PRO A 54 8.05 13.62 -2.56
CA PRO A 54 7.42 12.88 -1.47
C PRO A 54 7.07 13.84 -0.32
N ASP A 55 6.03 13.51 0.44
CA ASP A 55 5.66 14.27 1.63
C ASP A 55 6.48 13.78 2.84
N PRO A 56 7.28 14.65 3.49
CA PRO A 56 8.11 14.26 4.63
C PRO A 56 7.30 13.93 5.90
N GLU A 57 6.04 14.35 6.00
CA GLU A 57 5.18 14.08 7.16
C GLU A 57 4.58 12.66 7.13
N GLN A 58 4.74 11.91 6.04
CA GLN A 58 4.25 10.53 5.98
C GLN A 58 5.13 9.59 6.83
N VAL A 59 4.59 9.15 7.98
CA VAL A 59 5.24 8.23 8.95
C VAL A 59 5.87 6.99 8.31
N ARG A 60 5.26 6.45 7.25
CA ARG A 60 5.74 5.25 6.53
C ARG A 60 7.05 5.48 5.76
N GLN A 61 7.50 6.73 5.62
CA GLN A 61 8.80 7.08 5.06
C GLN A 61 9.95 6.96 6.05
N LEU A 62 9.68 7.04 7.35
CA LEU A 62 10.72 6.92 8.37
C LEU A 62 11.26 5.48 8.45
N GLU A 63 10.50 4.51 7.93
CA GLU A 63 10.85 3.09 7.84
C GLU A 63 11.43 2.69 6.46
N LYS A 64 11.97 3.65 5.69
CA LYS A 64 12.58 3.41 4.36
C LYS A 64 13.92 2.67 4.47
N ASN A 65 13.85 1.35 4.58
CA ASN A 65 14.94 0.49 4.16
C ASN A 65 14.77 0.23 2.65
N SER A 66 15.69 0.74 1.82
CA SER A 66 15.73 0.40 0.38
C SER A 66 15.93 -1.10 0.13
N ASP A 67 16.35 -1.84 1.16
CA ASP A 67 16.50 -3.30 1.20
C ASP A 67 15.20 -4.07 1.50
N ASP A 68 14.04 -3.39 1.57
CA ASP A 68 12.74 -4.04 1.77
C ASP A 68 12.42 -5.00 0.61
N ALA A 69 12.35 -6.31 0.91
CA ALA A 69 12.07 -7.33 -0.09
C ALA A 69 10.72 -7.11 -0.81
N ASP A 70 9.72 -6.61 -0.08
CA ASP A 70 8.42 -6.25 -0.64
C ASP A 70 8.51 -5.09 -1.65
N LEU A 71 9.39 -4.11 -1.41
CA LEU A 71 9.62 -3.02 -2.36
C LEU A 71 10.29 -3.53 -3.64
N GLN A 72 11.27 -4.42 -3.52
CA GLN A 72 11.93 -5.04 -4.67
C GLN A 72 10.96 -5.89 -5.49
N GLN A 73 10.09 -6.67 -4.84
CA GLN A 73 9.05 -7.45 -5.50
C GLN A 73 8.05 -6.55 -6.23
N LEU A 74 7.64 -5.43 -5.62
CA LEU A 74 6.78 -4.45 -6.28
C LEU A 74 7.47 -3.84 -7.51
N ALA A 75 8.76 -3.50 -7.41
CA ALA A 75 9.53 -2.96 -8.52
C ALA A 75 9.67 -3.98 -9.66
N ALA A 76 9.85 -5.27 -9.36
CA ALA A 76 9.84 -6.33 -10.37
C ALA A 76 8.48 -6.43 -11.06
N SER A 77 7.38 -6.45 -10.29
CA SER A 77 6.02 -6.50 -10.83
C SER A 77 5.68 -5.29 -11.71
N ILE A 78 6.13 -4.09 -11.34
CA ILE A 78 5.96 -2.87 -12.15
C ILE A 78 6.76 -2.98 -13.46
N ARG A 79 7.94 -3.59 -13.47
CA ARG A 79 8.73 -3.81 -14.70
C ARG A 79 8.07 -4.82 -15.64
N GLU A 80 7.41 -5.84 -15.11
CA GLU A 80 6.74 -6.88 -15.91
C GLU A 80 5.37 -6.45 -16.44
N CYS A 81 4.53 -5.89 -15.57
CA CYS A 81 3.12 -5.61 -15.85
C CYS A 81 2.82 -4.12 -16.06
N GLY A 82 3.78 -3.24 -15.80
CA GLY A 82 3.56 -1.80 -15.77
C GLY A 82 2.89 -1.29 -14.49
N LEU A 83 2.76 0.04 -14.38
CA LEU A 83 2.10 0.68 -13.25
C LEU A 83 0.58 0.60 -13.38
N ARG A 84 -0.04 -0.39 -12.73
CA ARG A 84 -1.48 -0.64 -12.84
C ARG A 84 -2.37 0.42 -12.18
N ASN A 85 -1.93 0.96 -11.05
CA ASN A 85 -2.64 2.02 -10.33
C ASN A 85 -1.77 3.27 -10.28
N PRO A 86 -2.22 4.39 -10.88
CA PRO A 86 -1.45 5.63 -10.89
C PRO A 86 -1.18 6.15 -9.47
N VAL A 87 -0.15 6.97 -9.35
CA VAL A 87 0.18 7.70 -8.12
C VAL A 87 -0.67 8.97 -8.09
N GLU A 88 -1.28 9.27 -6.94
CA GLU A 88 -2.06 10.48 -6.78
C GLU A 88 -1.15 11.60 -6.30
N VAL A 89 -1.23 12.72 -7.01
CA VAL A 89 -0.43 13.90 -6.72
C VAL A 89 -1.32 15.14 -6.60
N ARG A 90 -0.88 16.09 -5.80
CA ARG A 90 -1.43 17.45 -5.73
C ARG A 90 -0.41 18.43 -6.30
N TRP A 91 -0.89 19.42 -7.04
CA TRP A 91 -0.02 20.49 -7.56
C TRP A 91 0.24 21.54 -6.47
N ILE A 92 1.48 22.01 -6.39
CA ILE A 92 1.95 23.04 -5.48
C ILE A 92 2.40 24.24 -6.34
N GLU A 93 1.58 25.29 -6.34
CA GLU A 93 1.80 26.49 -7.16
C GLU A 93 3.10 27.24 -6.81
N ALA A 94 3.48 27.24 -5.53
CA ALA A 94 4.64 27.99 -5.03
C ALA A 94 5.97 27.53 -5.67
N ASP A 95 6.08 26.24 -6.00
CA ASP A 95 7.31 25.62 -6.47
C ASP A 95 7.19 25.03 -7.89
N ASP A 96 6.03 25.16 -8.55
CA ASP A 96 5.69 24.47 -9.80
C ASP A 96 5.94 22.94 -9.74
N THR A 97 5.74 22.37 -8.55
CA THR A 97 5.99 20.94 -8.30
C THR A 97 4.72 20.20 -7.92
N TYR A 98 4.81 18.88 -7.91
CA TYR A 98 3.74 18.00 -7.51
C TYR A 98 4.14 17.27 -6.24
N GLN A 99 3.26 17.23 -5.25
CA GLN A 99 3.46 16.47 -4.03
C GLN A 99 2.65 15.18 -4.08
N ILE A 100 3.23 14.07 -3.64
CA ILE A 100 2.53 12.78 -3.58
C ILE A 100 1.52 12.82 -2.44
N VAL A 101 0.27 12.48 -2.72
CA VAL A 101 -0.79 12.31 -1.73
C VAL A 101 -0.98 10.83 -1.38
N SER A 102 -0.86 9.96 -2.39
CA SER A 102 -1.04 8.51 -2.24
C SER A 102 -0.21 7.75 -3.26
N GLY A 103 0.27 6.56 -2.87
CA GLY A 103 1.06 5.69 -3.74
C GLY A 103 2.57 5.88 -3.64
N GLU A 104 3.07 6.44 -2.53
CA GLU A 104 4.51 6.66 -2.33
C GLU A 104 5.37 5.40 -2.53
N ARG A 105 4.92 4.22 -2.06
CA ARG A 105 5.64 2.95 -2.30
C ARG A 105 5.80 2.62 -3.80
N ARG A 106 4.82 2.98 -4.64
CA ARG A 106 4.93 2.78 -6.10
C ARG A 106 5.88 3.78 -6.72
N PHE A 107 5.88 5.03 -6.25
CA PHE A 107 6.85 6.03 -6.67
C PHE A 107 8.28 5.61 -6.32
N LEU A 108 8.50 5.09 -5.11
CA LEU A 108 9.80 4.55 -4.68
C LEU A 108 10.22 3.32 -5.45
N ALA A 109 9.29 2.42 -5.81
CA ALA A 109 9.60 1.26 -6.63
C ALA A 109 9.96 1.64 -8.09
N MET A 110 9.61 2.86 -8.51
CA MET A 110 9.82 3.39 -9.87
C MET A 110 11.05 4.31 -9.98
N THR A 111 11.48 4.91 -8.86
CA THR A 111 12.69 5.74 -8.72
C THR A 111 13.88 4.87 -8.33
#